data_AF-A0A6N3AHY8-F1
#
_entry.id   AF-A0A6N3AHY8-F1
#
_cell.length_a   1.000
_cell.length_b   1.000
_cell.length_c   1.000
_cell.angle_alpha   90.00
_cell.angle_beta   90.00
_cell.angle_gamma   90.00
#
_symmetry.space_group_name_H-M   'P 1'
#
loop_
_entity.id
_entity.type
_entity.pdbx_description
1 polymer ?
#
loop_
_entity_poly.entity_id
_entity_poly.type
_entity_poly.pdbx_seq_one_letter_code
_entity_poly.pdbx_strand_id
1 'polypeptide(L)'
;MAQGSEDCAEWQTFVCEPGTHRPLALVDGHNYRHPHRLRPQVYWYQTDHTGTPHSLTDIRGRVVYRCTFTAYGKLLDEAFYTDERTGKPLINVRNPLRFQGQYEDDESGLF
;
A
#
# COMPACT_ATOMS: atom_id res chain seq x y z
N MET A 1 26.88 26.49 -4.30
CA MET A 1 26.88 25.48 -3.23
C MET A 1 25.45 25.34 -2.72
N ALA A 2 24.95 24.10 -2.68
CA ALA A 2 23.68 23.61 -2.12
C ALA A 2 22.37 24.31 -2.56
N GLN A 3 21.79 23.86 -3.67
CA GLN A 3 20.33 23.88 -3.86
C GLN A 3 19.74 22.82 -2.92
N GLY A 4 19.01 23.25 -1.89
CA GLY A 4 18.21 22.35 -1.07
C GLY A 4 17.04 21.84 -1.91
N SER A 5 16.99 20.54 -2.15
CA SER A 5 15.84 19.86 -2.73
C SER A 5 14.64 20.06 -1.82
N GLU A 6 13.62 20.79 -2.29
CA GLU A 6 12.34 20.89 -1.60
C GLU A 6 11.72 19.50 -1.54
N ASP A 7 11.74 18.90 -0.35
CA ASP A 7 11.35 17.52 -0.09
C ASP A 7 9.87 17.29 -0.44
N CYS A 8 9.63 16.48 -1.46
CA CYS A 8 8.28 16.04 -1.82
C CYS A 8 7.83 15.00 -0.80
N ALA A 9 7.23 15.44 0.31
CA ALA A 9 6.77 14.52 1.35
C ALA A 9 5.66 13.59 0.80
N GLU A 10 5.96 12.30 0.68
CA GLU A 10 5.00 11.25 0.36
C GLU A 10 4.24 10.86 1.63
N TRP A 11 2.93 10.62 1.51
CA TRP A 11 2.11 10.19 2.63
C TRP A 11 1.16 9.08 2.21
N GLN A 12 0.84 8.21 3.17
CA GLN A 12 -0.07 7.09 2.99
C GLN A 12 -1.14 7.14 4.07
N THR A 13 -2.38 6.90 3.69
CA THR A 13 -3.50 6.79 4.62
C THR A 13 -4.20 5.46 4.39
N PHE A 14 -4.32 4.68 5.47
CA PHE A 14 -5.07 3.42 5.48
C PHE A 14 -6.50 3.68 5.95
N VAL A 15 -7.47 3.25 5.17
CA VAL A 15 -8.90 3.31 5.47
C VAL A 15 -9.35 1.91 5.88
N CYS A 16 -10.03 1.79 7.02
CA CYS A 16 -10.56 0.52 7.53
C CYS A 16 -12.09 0.49 7.50
N GLU A 17 -12.67 -0.72 7.53
CA GLU A 17 -14.11 -0.87 7.70
C GLU A 17 -14.58 -0.30 9.05
N PRO A 18 -15.75 0.36 9.11
CA PRO A 18 -16.26 0.93 10.37
C PRO A 18 -16.39 -0.13 11.47
N GLY A 19 -15.81 0.15 12.64
CA GLY A 19 -15.87 -0.74 13.80
C GLY A 19 -14.94 -1.95 13.74
N THR A 20 -14.04 -2.04 12.75
CA THR A 20 -13.04 -3.12 12.67
C THR A 20 -11.66 -2.58 12.29
N HIS A 21 -10.64 -3.46 12.34
CA HIS A 21 -9.30 -3.19 11.82
C HIS A 21 -9.08 -3.76 10.41
N ARG A 22 -10.16 -4.16 9.72
CA ARG A 22 -10.06 -4.72 8.38
C ARG A 22 -9.74 -3.60 7.39
N PRO A 23 -8.64 -3.71 6.64
CA PRO A 23 -8.27 -2.68 5.70
C PRO A 23 -9.20 -2.69 4.49
N LEU A 24 -9.65 -1.51 4.09
CA LEU A 24 -10.56 -1.28 2.98
C LEU A 24 -9.82 -0.64 1.80
N ALA A 25 -9.09 0.45 2.06
CA ALA A 25 -8.38 1.16 1.01
C ALA A 25 -7.06 1.75 1.50
N LEU A 26 -6.11 1.88 0.58
CA LEU A 26 -4.89 2.63 0.73
C LEU A 26 -4.96 3.87 -0.15
N VAL A 27 -4.79 5.03 0.45
CA VAL A 27 -4.68 6.30 -0.24
C VAL A 27 -3.22 6.72 -0.22
N ASP A 28 -2.63 6.82 -1.41
CA ASP A 28 -1.25 7.23 -1.63
C ASP A 28 -1.23 8.66 -2.20
N GLY A 29 -0.56 9.57 -1.51
CA GLY A 29 -0.54 10.97 -1.86
C GLY A 29 0.86 11.57 -1.85
N HIS A 30 1.07 12.54 -2.73
CA HIS A 30 2.30 13.32 -2.79
C HIS A 30 2.01 14.77 -2.38
N ASN A 31 2.78 15.30 -1.43
CA ASN A 31 2.70 16.71 -1.05
C ASN A 31 3.41 17.58 -2.10
N TYR A 32 2.84 17.69 -3.31
CA TYR A 32 3.18 18.81 -4.16
C TYR A 32 2.44 20.05 -3.68
N ARG A 33 3.17 21.16 -3.47
CA ARG A 33 2.66 22.50 -3.14
C ARG A 33 1.70 23.10 -4.21
N HIS A 34 1.38 22.33 -5.25
CA HIS A 34 0.46 22.70 -6.31
C HIS A 34 -0.81 21.84 -6.22
N PRO A 35 -1.91 22.38 -5.66
CA PRO A 35 -3.16 21.65 -5.41
C PRO A 35 -3.87 21.11 -6.67
N HIS A 36 -3.34 21.38 -7.86
CA HIS A 36 -3.94 21.03 -9.15
C HIS A 36 -3.20 19.95 -9.95
N ARG A 37 -2.01 19.47 -9.53
CA ARG A 37 -1.18 18.65 -10.43
C ARG A 37 -1.20 17.14 -10.20
N LEU A 38 -1.45 16.63 -8.99
CA LEU A 38 -1.52 15.19 -8.76
C LEU A 38 -2.64 14.87 -7.78
N ARG A 39 -3.64 14.11 -8.24
CA ARG A 39 -4.68 13.56 -7.36
C ARG A 39 -4.07 12.37 -6.60
N PRO A 40 -4.40 12.18 -5.31
CA PRO A 40 -3.99 10.97 -4.60
C PRO A 40 -4.55 9.74 -5.31
N GLN A 41 -3.75 8.68 -5.33
CA GLN A 41 -4.13 7.39 -5.89
C GLN A 41 -4.81 6.56 -4.80
N VAL A 42 -5.86 5.82 -5.18
CA VAL A 42 -6.61 4.98 -4.27
C VAL A 42 -6.49 3.54 -4.73
N TYR A 43 -6.15 2.67 -3.80
CA TYR A 43 -6.07 1.22 -4.01
C TYR A 43 -7.02 0.52 -3.03
N TRP A 44 -7.65 -0.56 -3.48
CA TRP A 44 -8.59 -1.32 -2.67
C TRP A 44 -7.98 -2.64 -2.22
N TYR A 45 -8.06 -2.91 -0.92
CA TYR A 45 -7.62 -4.17 -0.34
C TYR A 45 -8.58 -5.29 -0.69
N GLN A 46 -8.02 -6.43 -1.03
CA GLN A 46 -8.72 -7.71 -1.04
C GLN A 46 -8.22 -8.52 0.13
N THR A 47 -9.16 -8.98 0.95
CA THR A 47 -8.88 -9.72 2.18
C THR A 47 -9.40 -11.15 2.06
N ASP A 48 -8.72 -12.09 2.70
CA ASP A 48 -9.24 -13.46 2.84
C ASP A 48 -10.41 -13.53 3.86
N HIS A 49 -10.93 -14.74 4.09
CA HIS A 49 -12.01 -14.99 5.04
C HIS A 49 -11.68 -14.60 6.50
N THR A 50 -10.40 -14.51 6.85
CA THR A 50 -9.92 -14.04 8.15
C THR A 50 -9.68 -12.53 8.20
N GLY A 51 -9.85 -11.81 7.08
CA GLY A 51 -9.59 -10.37 6.97
C GLY A 51 -8.12 -10.02 6.71
N THR A 52 -7.28 -10.99 6.35
CA THR A 52 -5.87 -10.76 6.04
C THR A 52 -5.75 -10.17 4.61
N PRO A 53 -5.18 -8.97 4.44
CA PRO A 53 -5.00 -8.35 3.13
C PRO A 53 -3.97 -9.13 2.33
N HIS A 54 -4.35 -9.62 1.16
CA HIS A 54 -3.47 -10.43 0.30
C HIS A 54 -3.29 -9.84 -1.10
N SER A 55 -4.05 -8.82 -1.48
CA SER A 55 -3.81 -8.07 -2.71
C SER A 55 -4.39 -6.66 -2.68
N LEU A 56 -3.88 -5.80 -3.56
CA LEU A 56 -4.41 -4.47 -3.82
C LEU A 56 -4.79 -4.34 -5.30
N THR A 57 -5.85 -3.57 -5.53
CA THR A 57 -6.33 -3.25 -6.88
C THR A 57 -6.43 -1.75 -7.10
N ASP A 58 -6.15 -1.31 -8.33
CA ASP A 58 -6.35 0.08 -8.80
C ASP A 58 -7.82 0.31 -9.21
N ILE A 59 -8.20 1.55 -9.49
CA ILE A 59 -9.57 1.98 -9.89
C ILE A 59 -10.09 1.27 -11.14
N ARG A 60 -9.18 0.70 -11.93
CA ARG A 60 -9.48 -0.09 -13.13
C ARG A 60 -9.66 -1.58 -12.84
N GLY A 61 -9.64 -2.00 -11.57
CA GLY A 61 -9.73 -3.40 -11.15
C GLY A 61 -8.48 -4.23 -11.45
N ARG A 62 -7.36 -3.59 -11.80
CA ARG A 62 -6.08 -4.26 -12.06
C ARG A 62 -5.40 -4.55 -10.73
N VAL A 63 -4.89 -5.77 -10.56
CA VAL A 63 -4.05 -6.13 -9.40
C VAL A 63 -2.72 -5.39 -9.54
N VAL A 64 -2.38 -4.59 -8.54
CA VAL A 64 -1.14 -3.81 -8.51
C VAL A 64 -0.11 -4.40 -7.54
N TYR A 65 -0.59 -5.16 -6.56
CA TYR A 65 0.21 -5.79 -5.54
C TYR A 65 -0.48 -7.07 -5.06
N ARG A 66 0.31 -8.09 -4.72
CA ARG A 66 -0.17 -9.33 -4.10
C ARG A 66 0.87 -9.86 -3.13
N CYS A 67 0.41 -10.46 -2.04
CA CYS A 67 1.24 -11.19 -1.11
C CYS A 67 0.58 -12.50 -0.67
N THR A 68 1.39 -13.41 -0.16
CA THR A 68 0.91 -14.64 0.48
C THR A 68 1.61 -14.82 1.82
N PHE A 69 0.87 -15.36 2.79
CA PHE A 69 1.35 -15.58 4.15
C PHE A 69 1.35 -17.07 4.49
N THR A 70 2.20 -17.47 5.43
CA THR A 70 2.06 -18.76 6.11
C THR A 70 0.80 -18.79 6.97
N ALA A 71 0.42 -19.97 7.45
CA ALA A 71 -0.65 -20.11 8.45
C ALA A 71 -0.39 -19.32 9.75
N TYR A 72 0.86 -18.92 10.00
CA TYR A 72 1.29 -18.12 11.16
C TYR A 72 1.63 -16.66 10.80
N GLY A 73 1.23 -16.17 9.61
CA GLY A 73 1.32 -14.74 9.27
C GLY A 73 2.65 -14.27 8.74
N LYS A 74 3.62 -15.17 8.56
CA LYS A 74 4.90 -14.82 7.95
C LYS A 74 4.73 -14.62 6.45
N LEU A 75 5.22 -13.50 5.92
CA LEU A 75 5.24 -13.24 4.47
C LEU A 75 6.06 -14.33 3.76
N LEU A 76 5.42 -15.02 2.81
CA LEU A 76 6.03 -16.08 2.00
C LEU A 76 6.48 -15.55 0.64
N ASP A 77 5.61 -14.76 0.01
CA ASP A 77 5.81 -14.24 -1.33
C ASP A 77 5.14 -12.87 -1.44
N GLU A 78 5.78 -11.97 -2.17
CA GLU A 78 5.31 -10.62 -2.44
C GLU A 78 5.61 -10.25 -3.89
N ALA A 79 4.60 -9.73 -4.58
CA ALA A 79 4.68 -9.37 -5.98
C ALA A 79 4.10 -7.97 -6.22
N PHE A 80 4.91 -7.12 -6.85
CA PHE A 80 4.50 -5.81 -7.36
C PHE A 80 4.34 -5.90 -8.88
N TYR A 81 3.15 -5.55 -9.37
CA TYR A 81 2.87 -5.60 -10.79
C TYR A 81 3.37 -4.33 -11.48
N THR A 82 3.81 -4.45 -12.72
CA THR A 82 4.34 -3.34 -13.52
C THR A 82 3.42 -3.02 -14.70
N ASP A 83 3.47 -1.78 -15.16
CA ASP A 83 2.79 -1.35 -16.38
C ASP A 83 3.57 -1.88 -17.59
N GLU A 84 2.93 -2.69 -18.43
CA GLU A 84 3.56 -3.36 -19.58
C GLU A 84 4.20 -2.40 -20.58
N ARG A 85 3.66 -1.17 -20.70
CA ARG A 85 4.15 -0.17 -21.66
C ARG A 85 5.35 0.61 -21.15
N THR A 86 5.39 0.87 -19.84
CA THR A 86 6.42 1.73 -19.23
C THR A 86 7.45 0.97 -18.41
N GLY A 87 7.18 -0.30 -18.07
CA GLY A 87 8.00 -1.14 -17.21
C GLY A 87 8.07 -0.70 -15.75
N LYS A 88 7.27 0.29 -15.35
CA LYS A 88 7.29 0.86 -13.99
C LYS A 88 6.30 0.13 -13.08
N PRO A 89 6.57 0.02 -11.76
CA PRO A 89 5.60 -0.48 -10.79
C PRO A 89 4.27 0.28 -10.90
N LEU A 90 3.15 -0.46 -10.86
CA LEU A 90 1.80 0.11 -10.82
C LEU A 90 1.49 0.75 -9.46
N ILE A 91 2.30 0.44 -8.45
CA ILE A 91 2.21 0.97 -7.11
C ILE A 91 3.63 1.12 -6.56
N ASN A 92 3.93 2.25 -5.93
CA ASN A 92 5.25 2.54 -5.35
C ASN A 92 5.23 2.57 -3.81
N VAL A 93 4.18 2.01 -3.22
CA VAL A 93 3.98 2.01 -1.76
C VAL A 93 4.38 0.67 -1.17
N ARG A 94 4.85 0.70 0.08
CA ARG A 94 4.94 -0.51 0.90
C ARG A 94 3.58 -0.77 1.53
N ASN A 95 3.19 -2.04 1.63
CA ASN A 95 2.01 -2.45 2.38
C ASN A 95 2.46 -3.03 3.74
N PRO A 96 2.44 -2.27 4.84
CA PRO A 96 2.86 -2.75 6.16
C PRO A 96 1.78 -3.60 6.85
N LEU A 97 0.59 -3.71 6.27
CA LEU A 97 -0.51 -4.45 6.87
C LEU A 97 -0.28 -5.95 6.75
N ARG A 98 -0.50 -6.65 7.87
CA ARG A 98 -0.31 -8.09 8.01
C ARG A 98 -1.61 -8.70 8.55
N PHE A 99 -1.60 -9.41 9.68
CA PHE A 99 -2.83 -9.89 10.30
C PHE A 99 -3.69 -8.74 10.84
N GLN A 100 -4.98 -9.02 11.12
CA GLN A 100 -5.92 -8.01 11.61
C GLN A 100 -5.36 -7.23 12.81
N GLY A 101 -5.09 -5.94 12.59
CA GLY A 101 -4.58 -5.04 13.64
C GLY A 101 -3.06 -5.07 13.86
N GLN A 102 -2.29 -5.85 13.10
CA GLN A 102 -0.83 -5.89 13.18
C GLN A 102 -0.19 -5.10 12.03
N TYR A 103 0.72 -4.19 12.41
CA TYR A 103 1.60 -3.49 11.49
C TYR A 103 2.98 -4.12 11.57
N GLU A 104 3.60 -4.36 10.42
CA GLU A 104 5.03 -4.66 10.38
C GLU A 104 5.81 -3.47 10.93
N ASP A 105 6.49 -3.69 12.06
CA ASP A 105 7.43 -2.75 12.63
C ASP A 105 8.84 -3.09 12.12
N ASP A 106 9.39 -2.24 11.25
CA ASP A 106 10.69 -2.42 10.57
C ASP A 106 11.87 -2.39 11.57
N GLU A 107 11.67 -1.87 12.79
CA GLU A 107 12.70 -1.77 13.84
C GLU A 107 12.83 -3.06 14.67
N SER A 108 11.71 -3.75 14.90
CA SER A 108 11.64 -4.92 15.77
C SER A 108 11.44 -6.24 15.02
N GLY A 109 10.94 -6.19 13.78
CA GLY A 109 10.55 -7.37 12.99
C GLY A 109 9.42 -8.18 13.63
N LEU A 110 8.70 -7.59 14.60
CA LEU A 110 7.53 -8.19 15.22
C LEU A 110 6.28 -7.95 14.38
N PHE A 111 5.42 -8.96 14.37
CA PHE A 111 4.07 -8.95 13.82
C PHE A 111 3.09 -9.18 14.97
#